data_AF-A0A512BC53-F1
#
_entry.id   AF-A0A512BC53-F1
#
_cell.length_a   1.000
_cell.length_b   1.000
_cell.length_c   1.000
_cell.angle_alpha   90.00
_cell.angle_beta   90.00
_cell.angle_gamma   90.00
#
_symmetry.space_group_name_H-M   'P 1'
#
loop_
_entity.id
_entity.type
_entity.pdbx_description
1 polymer ?
#
loop_
_entity_poly.entity_id
_entity_poly.type
_entity_poly.pdbx_seq_one_letter_code
_entity_poly.pdbx_strand_id
1 'polypeptide(L)'
;MDTEKLEQIIDSISKGDTSLIEVFFKKPGGRKFFESLVLIVISRLPYEQEEKEDLFIAFRKALNKIEERIKHQKEGQKILQQVYG
;
A
#
# COMPACT_ATOMS: atom_id res chain seq x y z
N MET A 1 13.41 10.84 4.95
CA MET A 1 12.34 10.48 3.99
C MET A 1 11.25 11.51 4.21
N ASP A 2 11.15 12.47 3.30
CA ASP A 2 10.31 13.66 3.46
C ASP A 2 8.83 13.27 3.51
N THR A 3 8.11 13.84 4.46
CA THR A 3 6.66 13.68 4.66
C THR A 3 5.87 13.92 3.37
N GLU A 4 6.33 14.83 2.51
CA GLU A 4 5.76 15.09 1.18
C GLU A 4 5.69 13.85 0.30
N LYS A 5 6.70 12.97 0.33
CA LYS A 5 6.69 11.72 -0.46
C LYS A 5 5.65 10.74 0.06
N LEU A 6 5.39 10.75 1.37
CA LEU A 6 4.36 9.89 1.95
C LEU A 6 2.96 10.41 1.63
N GLU A 7 2.74 11.73 1.68
CA GLU A 7 1.48 12.34 1.26
C GLU A 7 1.16 12.06 -0.20
N GLN A 8 2.15 12.15 -1.10
CA GLN A 8 1.99 11.76 -2.50
C GLN A 8 1.60 10.29 -2.66
N ILE A 9 2.20 9.40 -1.87
CA ILE A 9 1.83 7.97 -1.87
C ILE A 9 0.37 7.81 -1.41
N ILE A 10 -0.05 8.44 -0.31
CA ILE A 10 -1.42 8.35 0.22
C ILE A 10 -2.44 8.92 -0.78
N ASP A 11 -2.14 10.06 -1.41
CA ASP A 11 -3.00 10.70 -2.40
C ASP A 11 -3.16 9.82 -3.67
N SER A 12 -2.07 9.27 -4.19
CA SER A 12 -2.12 8.31 -5.32
C SER A 12 -2.95 7.07 -4.98
N ILE A 13 -2.80 6.51 -3.78
CA ILE A 13 -3.61 5.37 -3.32
C ILE A 13 -5.09 5.74 -3.27
N SER A 14 -5.40 6.93 -2.76
CA SER A 14 -6.78 7.42 -2.62
C SER A 14 -7.45 7.63 -3.99
N LYS A 15 -6.66 7.97 -5.01
CA LYS A 15 -7.09 8.06 -6.42
C LYS A 15 -7.16 6.70 -7.13
N GLY A 16 -6.85 5.61 -6.41
CA GLY A 16 -6.88 4.25 -6.95
C GLY A 16 -5.67 3.88 -7.81
N ASP A 17 -4.64 4.73 -7.84
CA ASP A 17 -3.36 4.44 -8.49
C ASP A 17 -2.51 3.55 -7.57
N THR A 18 -2.42 2.27 -7.95
CA THR A 18 -1.69 1.24 -7.19
C THR A 18 -0.23 1.12 -7.61
N SER A 19 0.22 1.86 -8.64
CA SER A 19 1.55 1.75 -9.25
C SER A 19 2.68 2.02 -8.24
N LEU A 20 2.49 3.03 -7.38
CA LEU A 20 3.47 3.41 -6.37
C LEU A 20 3.56 2.38 -5.23
N ILE A 21 2.43 1.81 -4.80
CA ILE A 21 2.43 0.69 -3.83
C ILE A 21 3.09 -0.55 -4.44
N GLU A 22 2.86 -0.80 -5.72
CA GLU A 22 3.38 -2.00 -6.40
C GLU A 22 4.91 -2.11 -6.30
N VAL A 23 5.62 -0.97 -6.29
CA VAL A 23 7.08 -0.92 -6.12
C VAL A 23 7.51 -1.50 -4.78
N PHE A 24 6.73 -1.30 -3.72
CA PHE A 24 6.98 -1.88 -2.41
C PHE A 24 6.71 -3.38 -2.38
N PHE A 25 5.70 -3.87 -3.10
CA PHE A 25 5.41 -5.31 -3.16
C PHE A 25 6.38 -6.11 -4.03
N LYS A 26 6.99 -5.48 -5.05
CA LYS A 26 8.00 -6.13 -5.90
C LYS A 26 9.31 -6.45 -5.16
N LYS A 27 9.61 -5.76 -4.05
CA LYS A 27 10.87 -5.93 -3.31
C LYS A 27 10.67 -6.88 -2.12
N PRO A 28 11.58 -7.84 -1.90
CA PRO A 28 11.59 -8.64 -0.67
C PRO A 28 11.57 -7.73 0.56
N GLY A 29 10.59 -7.93 1.45
CA GLY A 29 10.41 -7.12 2.67
C GLY A 29 9.85 -5.71 2.46
N GLY A 30 9.61 -5.26 1.22
CA GLY A 30 9.12 -3.90 0.95
C GLY A 30 7.73 -3.63 1.53
N ARG A 31 6.87 -4.65 1.63
CA ARG A 31 5.61 -4.58 2.39
C ARG A 31 5.82 -4.21 3.86
N LYS A 32 6.69 -4.94 4.57
CA LYS A 32 6.98 -4.67 5.99
C LYS A 32 7.62 -3.29 6.18
N PHE A 33 8.45 -2.87 5.22
CA PHE A 33 9.01 -1.53 5.20
C PHE A 33 7.91 -0.46 5.12
N PHE A 34 6.94 -0.63 4.21
CA PHE A 34 5.81 0.29 4.08
C PHE A 34 4.93 0.31 5.33
N GLU A 35 4.62 -0.86 5.91
CA GLU A 35 3.92 -0.97 7.20
C GLU A 35 4.66 -0.21 8.32
N SER A 36 6.00 -0.30 8.37
CA SER A 36 6.82 0.39 9.36
C SER A 36 6.79 1.92 9.19
N LEU A 37 6.81 2.41 7.95
CA LEU A 37 6.71 3.85 7.66
C LEU A 37 5.37 4.43 8.12
N VAL A 38 4.27 3.71 7.84
CA VAL A 38 2.94 4.12 8.25
C VAL A 38 2.79 4.07 9.77
N LEU A 39 3.37 3.06 10.45
CA LEU A 39 3.38 3.00 11.90
C LEU A 39 4.07 4.22 12.53
N ILE A 40 5.22 4.65 11.98
CA ILE A 40 5.93 5.86 12.43
C ILE A 40 5.02 7.09 12.30
N VAL A 41 4.25 7.20 11.23
CA VAL A 41 3.34 8.33 11.01
C VAL A 41 2.16 8.30 11.97
N ILE A 42 1.50 7.15 12.11
CA ILE A 42 0.38 6.97 13.04
C ILE A 42 0.82 7.27 14.49
N SER A 43 2.03 6.85 14.88
CA SER A 43 2.55 7.08 16.22
C SER A 43 2.66 8.56 16.60
N ARG A 44 2.84 9.45 15.60
CA ARG A 44 2.97 10.90 15.77
C ARG A 44 1.64 11.64 15.80
N LEU A 45 0.53 10.98 15.48
CA LEU A 45 -0.78 11.61 15.50
C LEU A 45 -1.23 11.87 16.96
N PRO A 46 -1.95 12.98 17.23
CA PRO A 46 -2.45 13.32 18.56
C PRO A 46 -3.74 12.53 18.87
N TYR A 47 -3.71 11.22 18.67
CA TYR A 47 -4.80 10.28 18.94
C TYR A 47 -4.46 9.38 20.12
N GLU A 48 -5.49 8.84 20.76
CA GLU A 48 -5.32 7.84 21.81
C GLU A 48 -4.73 6.54 21.23
N GLN A 49 -4.12 5.73 22.09
CA GLN A 49 -3.44 4.50 21.67
C GLN A 49 -4.37 3.53 20.93
N GLU A 50 -5.61 3.39 21.39
CA GLU A 50 -6.63 2.53 20.77
C GLU A 50 -6.96 2.98 19.34
N GLU A 51 -7.16 4.29 19.14
CA GLU A 51 -7.43 4.87 17.82
C GLU A 51 -6.26 4.67 16.84
N LYS A 52 -5.02 4.75 17.34
CA LYS A 52 -3.82 4.46 16.54
C LYS A 52 -3.75 3.01 16.10
N GLU A 53 -4.10 2.08 16.98
CA GLU A 53 -4.15 0.65 16.66
C GLU A 53 -5.22 0.37 15.60
N ASP A 54 -6.42 0.95 15.76
CA ASP A 54 -7.51 0.84 14.79
C ASP A 54 -7.12 1.38 13.41
N LEU A 55 -6.45 2.54 13.36
CA LEU A 55 -5.93 3.12 12.11
C LEU A 55 -4.92 2.18 11.43
N PHE A 56 -4.02 1.57 12.21
CA PHE A 56 -3.04 0.64 11.65
C PHE A 56 -3.69 -0.65 11.15
N ILE A 57 -4.69 -1.17 11.87
CA ILE A 57 -5.49 -2.33 11.45
C ILE A 57 -6.24 -2.01 10.15
N ALA A 58 -6.90 -0.86 10.07
CA ALA A 58 -7.62 -0.40 8.88
C ALA A 58 -6.68 -0.28 7.68
N PHE A 59 -5.50 0.31 7.89
CA PHE A 59 -4.45 0.40 6.88
C PHE A 59 -4.00 -0.99 6.38
N ARG A 60 -3.71 -1.95 7.27
CA ARG A 60 -3.31 -3.31 6.86
C ARG A 60 -4.40 -4.01 6.05
N LYS A 61 -5.68 -3.82 6.42
CA LYS A 61 -6.82 -4.34 5.65
C LYS A 61 -6.88 -3.74 4.25
N ALA A 62 -6.69 -2.42 4.12
CA ALA A 62 -6.62 -1.76 2.81
C ALA A 62 -5.42 -2.27 1.98
N LEU A 63 -4.26 -2.42 2.62
CA LEU A 63 -3.04 -2.88 1.96
C LEU A 63 -3.20 -4.30 1.38
N ASN A 64 -3.88 -5.21 2.10
CA ASN A 64 -4.20 -6.55 1.60
C ASN A 64 -5.06 -6.50 0.33
N LYS A 65 -6.12 -5.68 0.33
CA LYS A 65 -6.99 -5.53 -0.84
C LYS A 65 -6.23 -5.01 -2.06
N ILE A 66 -5.29 -4.09 -1.84
CA ILE A 66 -4.47 -3.53 -2.92
C ILE A 66 -3.49 -4.59 -3.45
N GLU A 67 -2.87 -5.39 -2.59
CA GLU A 67 -2.00 -6.48 -2.99
C GLU A 67 -2.73 -7.54 -3.83
N GLU A 68 -3.93 -7.94 -3.40
CA GLU A 68 -4.81 -8.85 -4.16
C GLU A 68 -5.18 -8.26 -5.52
N ARG A 69 -5.58 -6.99 -5.56
CA ARG A 69 -5.92 -6.30 -6.82
C ARG A 69 -4.75 -6.30 -7.80
N ILE A 70 -3.54 -5.98 -7.33
CA ILE A 70 -2.32 -6.00 -8.14
C ILE A 70 -2.04 -7.41 -8.67
N LYS A 71 -2.20 -8.43 -7.83
CA LYS A 71 -2.00 -9.84 -8.22
C LYS A 71 -2.96 -10.23 -9.34
N HIS A 72 -4.25 -9.93 -9.19
CA HIS A 72 -5.27 -10.20 -10.21
C HIS A 72 -5.05 -9.42 -11.51
N GLN A 73 -4.62 -8.16 -11.44
CA GLN A 73 -4.27 -7.38 -12.63
C GLN A 73 -3.12 -8.03 -13.42
N LYS A 74 -2.09 -8.54 -12.74
CA LYS A 74 -0.99 -9.26 -13.39
C LYS A 74 -1.41 -10.59 -14.00
N GLU A 75 -2.25 -11.33 -13.29
CA GLU A 75 -2.82 -12.58 -13.80
C GLU A 75 -3.62 -12.32 -15.09
N GLY A 76 -4.50 -11.30 -15.09
CA GLY A 76 -5.24 -10.88 -16.28
C GLY A 76 -4.32 -10.45 -17.43
N GLN A 77 -3.27 -9.67 -17.16
CA GLN A 77 -2.29 -9.28 -18.18
C GLN A 77 -1.53 -10.47 -18.77
N LYS A 78 -1.16 -11.46 -17.96
CA LYS A 78 -0.51 -12.69 -18.43
C LYS A 78 -1.42 -13.49 -19.36
N ILE A 79 -2.70 -13.61 -19.02
CA ILE A 79 -3.69 -14.29 -19.87
C ILE A 79 -3.83 -13.56 -21.20
N LEU A 80 -3.96 -12.23 -21.18
CA LEU A 80 -4.06 -11.43 -22.41
C LEU A 80 -2.79 -11.57 -23.29
N GLN A 81 -1.60 -11.57 -22.70
CA GLN A 81 -0.36 -11.83 -23.43
C GLN A 81 -0.30 -13.24 -24.04
N GLN A 82 -0.83 -14.25 -23.37
CA GLN A 82 -0.86 -15.62 -23.88
C GLN A 82 -1.89 -15.81 -25.01
N VAL A 83 -2.97 -15.03 -25.01
CA VAL A 83 -4.07 -15.15 -25.99
C VAL A 83 -3.84 -14.27 -27.22
N TYR A 84 -3.25 -13.10 -27.05
CA TYR A 84 -3.12 -12.08 -28.11
C TYR A 84 -1.67 -11.72 -28.48
N GLY A 85 -0.66 -12.30 -27.81
CA GLY A 85 0.76 -12.10 -28.10
C GLY A 85 1.36 -13.28 -28.84
#